data_AF-A0A3M1L5Z9-F1
#
_entry.id   AF-A0A3M1L5Z9-F1
#
_cell.length_a   1.000
_cell.length_b   1.000
_cell.length_c   1.000
_cell.angle_alpha   90.00
_cell.angle_beta   90.00
_cell.angle_gamma   90.00
#
_symmetry.space_group_name_H-M   'P 1'
#
loop_
_entity.id
_entity.type
_entity.pdbx_description
1 polymer ?
#
loop_
_entity_poly.entity_id
_entity_poly.type
_entity_poly.pdbx_seq_one_letter_code
_entity_poly.pdbx_strand_id
1 'polypeptide(L)'
;MEIVPAIDLIAGKCVRLTQGDYRRRTTYAEDPLEVARRFESAGLKRLHLVDLDGAKARHIVNHRVLERIARNTTLQVDFGGGVKSRADLELAFRCGAAQVSVGTLAAREPGRFLGWLGEFGTERLILGADARNGKIATHGWKRSSELDLFDFLAAFVEKGLRYAVVTDIARDGL
;
A
#
# COMPACT_ATOMS: atom_id res chain seq x y z
N MET A 1 -20.50 -3.83 1.17
CA MET A 1 -19.50 -2.74 1.17
C MET A 1 -18.64 -2.91 2.41
N GLU A 2 -17.32 -2.92 2.26
CA GLU A 2 -16.37 -3.00 3.38
C GLU A 2 -15.69 -1.64 3.54
N ILE A 3 -15.47 -1.19 4.78
CA ILE A 3 -14.75 0.05 5.09
C ILE A 3 -13.35 -0.34 5.53
N VAL A 4 -12.34 0.10 4.77
CA VAL A 4 -10.93 -0.10 5.10
C VAL A 4 -10.32 1.25 5.48
N PRO A 5 -10.02 1.51 6.77
CA PRO A 5 -9.31 2.71 7.18
C PRO A 5 -7.85 2.65 6.71
N ALA A 6 -7.25 3.83 6.49
CA ALA A 6 -5.86 3.96 6.09
C ALA A 6 -5.04 4.72 7.14
N ILE A 7 -3.78 4.32 7.30
CA ILE A 7 -2.76 5.05 8.06
C ILE A 7 -1.53 5.19 7.18
N ASP A 8 -1.12 6.43 6.93
CA ASP A 8 0.15 6.73 6.27
C ASP A 8 1.23 7.04 7.31
N LEU A 9 2.42 6.50 7.10
CA LEU A 9 3.53 6.58 8.02
C LEU A 9 4.67 7.44 7.48
N ILE A 10 5.08 8.44 8.27
CA ILE A 10 6.37 9.12 8.13
C ILE A 10 7.03 9.23 9.51
N ALA A 11 8.29 8.85 9.60
CA ALA A 11 9.09 8.78 10.83
C ALA A 11 8.37 8.01 11.96
N GLY A 12 7.66 6.94 11.61
CA GLY A 12 6.89 6.12 12.55
C GLY A 12 5.60 6.75 13.09
N LYS A 13 5.15 7.89 12.54
CA LYS A 13 3.96 8.64 12.97
C LYS A 13 2.88 8.65 11.91
N CYS A 14 1.64 8.86 12.32
CA CYS A 14 0.50 9.00 11.41
C CYS A 14 0.48 10.39 10.78
N VAL A 15 0.53 10.44 9.45
CA VAL A 15 0.53 11.68 8.69
C VAL A 15 -0.54 11.70 7.62
N ARG A 16 -0.95 12.90 7.21
CA ARG A 16 -1.70 13.11 5.98
C ARG A 16 -0.87 13.99 5.06
N LEU A 17 -0.74 13.60 3.80
CA LEU A 17 -0.17 14.46 2.76
C LEU A 17 -1.30 15.19 2.02
N THR A 18 -1.14 16.48 1.77
CA THR A 18 -2.03 17.17 0.82
C THR A 18 -1.60 16.81 -0.59
N GLN A 19 -2.45 16.10 -1.34
CA GLN A 19 -2.17 15.65 -2.71
C GLN A 19 -0.80 14.94 -2.85
N GLY A 20 -0.42 14.14 -1.86
CA GLY A 20 0.83 13.36 -1.89
C GLY A 20 2.11 14.19 -1.78
N ASP A 21 2.03 15.48 -1.45
CA ASP A 21 3.22 16.32 -1.28
C ASP A 21 3.84 16.14 0.12
N TYR A 22 5.01 15.50 0.15
CA TYR A 22 5.82 15.28 1.36
C TYR A 22 6.21 16.57 2.09
N ARG A 23 6.23 17.72 1.41
CA ARG A 23 6.50 19.02 2.04
C ARG A 23 5.26 19.58 2.74
N ARG A 24 4.06 19.15 2.36
CA ARG A 24 2.78 19.55 2.92
C ARG A 24 2.18 18.38 3.71
N ARG A 25 2.87 18.04 4.81
CA ARG A 25 2.45 16.98 5.72
C ARG A 25 1.85 17.57 6.99
N THR A 26 0.79 16.94 7.49
CA THR A 26 0.23 17.17 8.81
C THR A 26 0.33 15.89 9.62
N THR A 27 1.01 15.94 10.76
CA THR A 27 0.98 14.83 11.73
C THR A 27 -0.32 14.94 12.53
N TYR A 28 -1.16 13.91 12.47
CA TYR A 28 -2.44 13.90 13.18
C TYR A 28 -2.47 12.94 14.37
N ALA A 29 -1.51 12.00 14.44
CA ALA A 29 -1.29 11.18 15.62
C ALA A 29 0.18 10.74 15.71
N GLU A 30 0.70 10.72 16.93
CA GLU A 30 2.08 10.32 17.22
C GLU A 30 2.25 8.80 17.26
N ASP A 31 1.22 8.07 17.69
CA ASP A 31 1.27 6.61 17.82
C ASP A 31 0.28 5.88 16.88
N PRO A 32 0.78 5.23 15.82
CA PRO A 32 -0.03 4.42 14.91
C PRO A 32 -0.78 3.27 15.57
N LEU A 33 -0.26 2.70 16.66
CA LEU A 33 -0.94 1.59 17.35
C LEU A 33 -2.22 2.07 18.02
N GLU A 34 -2.22 3.25 18.63
CA GLU A 34 -3.42 3.81 19.26
C GLU A 34 -4.50 4.07 18.21
N VAL A 35 -4.13 4.58 17.05
CA VAL A 35 -5.06 4.79 15.93
C VAL A 35 -5.62 3.46 15.43
N ALA A 36 -4.77 2.44 15.24
CA ALA A 36 -5.21 1.11 14.83
C ALA A 36 -6.19 0.48 15.83
N ARG A 37 -5.92 0.57 17.15
CA ARG A 37 -6.83 0.08 18.20
C ARG A 37 -8.18 0.79 18.19
N ARG A 38 -8.20 2.09 17.86
CA ARG A 38 -9.46 2.83 17.71
C ARG A 38 -10.29 2.32 16.53
N PHE A 39 -9.65 2.01 15.41
CA PHE A 39 -10.33 1.39 14.26
C PHE A 39 -10.88 0.00 14.60
N GLU A 40 -10.08 -0.84 15.25
CA GLU A 40 -10.52 -2.15 15.74
C GLU A 40 -11.71 -2.03 16.71
N SER A 41 -11.63 -1.12 17.68
CA SER A 41 -12.70 -0.89 18.66
C SER A 41 -13.99 -0.37 18.02
N ALA A 42 -13.89 0.27 16.85
CA ALA A 42 -15.03 0.68 16.04
C ALA A 42 -15.61 -0.45 15.17
N GLY A 43 -15.10 -1.68 15.28
CA GLY A 43 -15.58 -2.87 14.56
C GLY A 43 -15.00 -3.04 13.16
N LEU A 44 -13.99 -2.25 12.78
CA LEU A 44 -13.28 -2.42 11.51
C LEU A 44 -12.36 -3.63 11.58
N LYS A 45 -12.24 -4.36 10.48
CA LYS A 45 -11.52 -5.65 10.41
C LYS A 45 -10.21 -5.59 9.64
N ARG A 46 -10.03 -4.57 8.81
CA ARG A 46 -8.89 -4.41 7.92
C ARG A 46 -8.22 -3.07 8.18
N LEU A 47 -6.97 -2.95 7.78
CA LEU A 47 -6.21 -1.72 7.85
C LEU A 47 -5.27 -1.62 6.66
N HIS A 48 -5.39 -0.53 5.90
CA HIS A 48 -4.43 -0.15 4.88
C HIS A 48 -3.30 0.64 5.53
N LEU A 49 -2.09 0.09 5.57
CA LEU A 49 -0.93 0.71 6.22
C LEU A 49 0.14 1.04 5.18
N VAL A 50 0.40 2.34 4.99
CA VAL A 50 1.32 2.81 3.94
C VAL A 50 2.59 3.41 4.55
N ASP A 51 3.73 2.81 4.22
CA ASP A 51 5.05 3.33 4.55
C ASP A 51 5.53 4.34 3.50
N LEU A 52 5.27 5.64 3.75
CA LEU A 52 5.68 6.71 2.85
C LEU A 52 7.20 6.96 2.88
N ASP A 53 7.86 6.74 4.03
CA ASP A 53 9.32 6.74 4.08
C ASP A 53 9.89 5.65 3.17
N GLY A 54 9.32 4.45 3.26
CA GLY A 54 9.71 3.32 2.42
C GLY A 54 9.42 3.57 0.94
N ALA A 55 8.28 4.16 0.61
CA ALA A 55 7.94 4.56 -0.75
C ALA A 55 9.01 5.49 -1.35
N LYS A 56 9.51 6.45 -0.56
CA LYS A 56 10.59 7.36 -0.94
C LYS A 56 11.97 6.68 -0.96
N ALA A 57 12.26 5.84 0.01
CA ALA A 57 13.55 5.17 0.20
C ALA A 57 13.74 3.93 -0.69
N ARG A 58 12.66 3.44 -1.32
CA ARG A 58 12.63 2.26 -2.20
C ARG A 58 12.99 0.94 -1.51
N HIS A 59 12.73 0.85 -0.21
CA HIS A 59 12.79 -0.35 0.64
C HIS A 59 11.88 -0.12 1.85
N ILE A 60 11.49 -1.15 2.59
CA ILE A 60 10.64 -0.98 3.77
C ILE A 60 11.42 -0.31 4.91
N VAL A 61 10.89 0.76 5.48
CA VAL A 61 11.49 1.51 6.59
C VAL A 61 10.73 1.23 7.89
N ASN A 62 9.40 1.35 7.87
CA ASN A 62 8.55 1.32 9.06
C ASN A 62 8.03 -0.09 9.44
N HIS A 63 8.77 -1.16 9.12
CA HIS A 63 8.37 -2.56 9.41
C HIS A 63 8.10 -2.85 10.89
N ARG A 64 8.80 -2.15 11.82
CA ARG A 64 8.55 -2.29 13.26
C ARG A 64 7.18 -1.74 13.68
N VAL A 65 6.67 -0.72 12.98
CA VAL A 65 5.32 -0.19 13.21
C VAL A 65 4.28 -1.21 12.77
N LEU A 66 4.47 -1.79 11.58
CA LEU A 66 3.65 -2.91 11.09
C LEU A 66 3.62 -4.07 12.10
N GLU A 67 4.78 -4.54 12.55
CA GLU A 67 4.89 -5.65 13.51
C GLU A 67 4.16 -5.36 14.82
N ARG A 68 4.30 -4.13 15.30
CA ARG A 68 3.65 -3.69 16.53
C ARG A 68 2.12 -3.63 16.38
N ILE A 69 1.59 -3.15 15.25
CA ILE A 69 0.15 -3.14 14.99
C ILE A 69 -0.39 -4.57 14.85
N ALA A 70 0.26 -5.40 14.02
CA ALA A 70 -0.19 -6.76 13.75
C ALA A 70 -0.18 -7.67 15.00
N ARG A 71 0.74 -7.42 15.95
CA ARG A 71 0.79 -8.17 17.22
C ARG A 71 -0.22 -7.72 18.27
N ASN A 72 -0.71 -6.49 18.18
CA ASN A 72 -1.50 -5.85 19.25
C ASN A 72 -2.92 -5.48 18.82
N THR A 73 -3.34 -5.97 17.65
CA THR A 73 -4.69 -5.85 17.09
C THR A 73 -5.03 -7.15 16.34
N THR A 74 -6.30 -7.39 16.08
CA THR A 74 -6.82 -8.47 15.23
C THR A 74 -7.06 -8.01 13.79
N LEU A 75 -6.67 -6.78 13.46
CA LEU A 75 -6.84 -6.19 12.14
C LEU A 75 -6.01 -6.96 11.10
N GLN A 76 -6.64 -7.29 9.97
CA GLN A 76 -5.93 -7.78 8.80
C GLN A 76 -5.27 -6.59 8.11
N VAL A 77 -3.97 -6.44 8.35
CA VAL A 77 -3.19 -5.33 7.79
C VAL A 77 -2.76 -5.67 6.37
N ASP A 78 -3.15 -4.83 5.41
CA ASP A 78 -2.49 -4.79 4.12
C ASP A 78 -1.43 -3.69 4.13
N PHE A 79 -0.19 -4.05 3.78
CA PHE A 79 0.97 -3.18 3.92
C PHE A 79 1.50 -2.75 2.56
N GLY A 80 1.73 -1.45 2.38
CA GLY A 80 2.30 -0.87 1.16
C GLY A 80 3.43 0.09 1.45
N GLY A 81 4.19 0.45 0.41
CA GLY A 81 5.28 1.43 0.51
C GLY A 81 6.67 0.80 0.51
N GLY A 82 7.44 1.09 -0.54
CA GLY A 82 8.86 0.72 -0.61
C GLY A 82 9.18 -0.72 -1.03
N VAL A 83 8.20 -1.60 -1.23
CA VAL A 83 8.44 -2.99 -1.64
C VAL A 83 9.06 -3.06 -3.05
N LYS A 84 10.31 -3.54 -3.14
CA LYS A 84 11.07 -3.66 -4.40
C LYS A 84 11.72 -5.03 -4.60
N SER A 85 11.75 -5.86 -3.56
CA SER A 85 12.42 -7.15 -3.57
C SER A 85 11.58 -8.24 -2.91
N ARG A 86 11.99 -9.48 -3.15
CA ARG A 86 11.45 -10.64 -2.46
C ARG A 86 11.69 -10.56 -0.95
N ALA A 87 12.87 -10.09 -0.54
CA ALA A 87 13.22 -9.90 0.87
C ALA A 87 12.29 -8.88 1.56
N ASP A 88 11.84 -7.84 0.84
CA ASP A 88 10.85 -6.89 1.37
C ASP A 88 9.50 -7.58 1.62
N LEU A 89 9.02 -8.42 0.68
CA LEU A 89 7.80 -9.19 0.85
C LEU A 89 7.88 -10.12 2.07
N GLU A 90 8.97 -10.90 2.15
CA GLU A 90 9.21 -11.81 3.27
C GLU A 90 9.28 -11.06 4.61
N LEU A 91 9.93 -9.90 4.64
CA LEU A 91 9.97 -9.03 5.82
C LEU A 91 8.57 -8.55 6.21
N ALA A 92 7.78 -8.03 5.28
CA ALA A 92 6.43 -7.54 5.55
C ALA A 92 5.53 -8.67 6.10
N PHE A 93 5.54 -9.85 5.47
CA PHE A 93 4.77 -10.99 5.92
C PHE A 93 5.23 -11.51 7.28
N ARG A 94 6.55 -11.56 7.54
CA ARG A 94 7.11 -11.94 8.85
C ARG A 94 6.72 -10.94 9.95
N CYS A 95 6.60 -9.66 9.61
CA CYS A 95 6.08 -8.63 10.49
C CYS A 95 4.55 -8.65 10.63
N GLY A 96 3.84 -9.62 10.03
CA GLY A 96 2.41 -9.82 10.25
C GLY A 96 1.48 -9.12 9.26
N ALA A 97 1.99 -8.63 8.11
CA ALA A 97 1.10 -8.23 7.02
C ALA A 97 0.26 -9.44 6.56
N ALA A 98 -1.05 -9.26 6.47
CA ALA A 98 -1.94 -10.24 5.86
C ALA A 98 -1.79 -10.23 4.33
N GLN A 99 -1.68 -9.02 3.77
CA GLN A 99 -1.49 -8.77 2.35
C GLN A 99 -0.40 -7.70 2.12
N VAL A 100 0.22 -7.68 0.94
CA VAL A 100 1.21 -6.67 0.56
C VAL A 100 0.83 -6.00 -0.75
N SER A 101 0.77 -4.67 -0.72
CA SER A 101 0.45 -3.80 -1.84
C SER A 101 1.70 -3.42 -2.63
N VAL A 102 1.73 -3.77 -3.93
CA VAL A 102 2.86 -3.51 -4.83
C VAL A 102 2.37 -2.73 -6.05
N GLY A 103 2.70 -1.44 -6.11
CA GLY A 103 2.32 -0.56 -7.23
C GLY A 103 3.43 -0.38 -8.27
N THR A 104 4.36 0.55 -7.99
CA THR A 104 5.39 0.96 -8.98
C THR A 104 6.23 -0.21 -9.53
N LEU A 105 6.51 -1.26 -8.74
CA LEU A 105 7.25 -2.42 -9.25
C LEU A 105 6.39 -3.23 -10.24
N ALA A 106 5.12 -3.49 -9.91
CA ALA A 106 4.22 -4.22 -10.79
C ALA A 106 4.02 -3.52 -12.14
N ALA A 107 3.96 -2.18 -12.14
CA ALA A 107 3.88 -1.40 -13.37
C ALA A 107 5.16 -1.44 -14.23
N ARG A 108 6.35 -1.56 -13.62
CA ARG A 108 7.65 -1.53 -14.34
C ARG A 108 8.15 -2.92 -14.72
N GLU A 109 7.90 -3.91 -13.88
CA GLU A 109 8.38 -5.28 -13.99
C GLU A 109 7.19 -6.25 -13.80
N PRO A 110 6.18 -6.22 -14.70
CA PRO A 110 4.95 -7.00 -14.53
C PRO A 110 5.21 -8.49 -14.38
N GLY A 111 6.17 -9.04 -15.13
CA GLY A 111 6.58 -10.45 -15.02
C GLY A 111 7.08 -10.83 -13.64
N ARG A 112 7.75 -9.91 -12.93
CA ARG A 112 8.25 -10.15 -11.57
C ARG A 112 7.11 -10.17 -10.55
N PHE A 113 6.17 -9.23 -10.65
CA PHE A 113 4.98 -9.24 -9.80
C PHE A 113 4.11 -10.48 -10.05
N LEU A 114 3.93 -10.88 -11.31
CA LEU A 114 3.24 -12.13 -11.66
C LEU A 114 3.95 -13.37 -11.09
N GLY A 115 5.28 -13.40 -11.13
CA GLY A 115 6.06 -14.45 -10.47
C GLY A 115 5.77 -14.51 -8.96
N TRP A 116 5.71 -13.35 -8.30
CA TRP A 116 5.33 -13.28 -6.88
C TRP A 116 3.88 -13.68 -6.61
N LEU A 117 2.93 -13.40 -7.51
CA LEU A 117 1.56 -13.89 -7.38
C LEU A 117 1.51 -15.42 -7.36
N GLY A 118 2.28 -16.07 -8.23
CA GLY A 118 2.41 -17.54 -8.24
C GLY A 118 3.10 -18.08 -6.99
N GLU A 119 4.10 -17.37 -6.47
CA GLU A 119 4.90 -17.82 -5.34
C GLU A 119 4.25 -17.61 -3.97
N PHE A 120 3.75 -16.39 -3.72
CA PHE A 120 3.17 -16.00 -2.43
C PHE A 120 1.66 -16.21 -2.36
N GLY A 121 1.02 -16.45 -3.51
CA GLY A 121 -0.42 -16.64 -3.64
C GLY A 121 -1.17 -15.34 -3.96
N THR A 122 -2.20 -15.47 -4.79
CA THR A 122 -3.02 -14.35 -5.28
C THR A 122 -3.86 -13.68 -4.19
N GLU A 123 -4.10 -14.36 -3.08
CA GLU A 123 -4.82 -13.83 -1.92
C GLU A 123 -3.96 -12.88 -1.08
N ARG A 124 -2.63 -12.94 -1.20
CA ARG A 124 -1.68 -12.22 -0.33
C ARG A 124 -1.07 -10.98 -0.97
N LEU A 125 -1.28 -10.75 -2.25
CA LEU A 125 -0.72 -9.61 -2.96
C LEU A 125 -1.83 -8.74 -3.56
N ILE A 126 -1.62 -7.44 -3.45
CA ILE A 126 -2.52 -6.41 -3.97
C ILE A 126 -1.77 -5.62 -5.03
N LEU A 127 -2.39 -5.46 -6.20
CA LEU A 127 -1.87 -4.55 -7.22
C LEU A 127 -2.20 -3.11 -6.84
N GLY A 128 -1.17 -2.27 -6.67
CA GLY A 128 -1.38 -0.82 -6.52
C GLY A 128 -1.49 -0.16 -7.89
N ALA A 129 -2.60 0.55 -8.14
CA ALA A 129 -2.86 1.25 -9.39
C ALA A 129 -3.24 2.70 -9.10
N ASP A 130 -2.23 3.57 -9.00
CA ASP A 130 -2.45 5.00 -8.90
C ASP A 130 -2.75 5.55 -10.29
N ALA A 131 -3.86 6.27 -10.46
CA ALA A 131 -4.27 6.82 -11.74
C ALA A 131 -4.51 8.33 -11.66
N ARG A 132 -4.21 9.03 -12.75
CA ARG A 132 -4.59 10.43 -12.96
C ARG A 132 -5.23 10.53 -14.33
N ASN A 133 -6.46 11.03 -14.39
CA ASN A 133 -7.25 11.13 -15.62
C ASN A 133 -7.35 9.79 -16.37
N GLY A 134 -7.56 8.69 -15.63
CA GLY A 134 -7.66 7.33 -16.20
C GLY A 134 -6.33 6.70 -16.65
N LYS A 135 -5.19 7.38 -16.48
CA LYS A 135 -3.87 6.86 -16.85
C LYS A 135 -3.02 6.51 -15.64
N ILE A 136 -2.30 5.40 -15.71
CA ILE A 136 -1.45 4.92 -14.62
C ILE A 136 -0.29 5.89 -14.38
N ALA A 137 -0.11 6.27 -13.11
CA ALA A 137 1.01 7.04 -12.63
C ALA A 137 1.97 6.17 -11.80
N THR A 138 3.26 6.46 -11.90
CA THR A 138 4.33 5.73 -11.19
C THR A 138 5.26 6.70 -10.46
N HIS A 139 6.17 6.16 -9.65
CA HIS A 139 7.20 6.93 -8.92
C HIS A 139 6.62 7.97 -7.94
N GLY A 140 5.64 7.56 -7.12
CA GLY A 140 4.96 8.47 -6.20
C GLY A 140 4.27 9.61 -6.95
N TRP A 141 3.55 9.25 -8.02
CA TRP A 141 2.71 10.13 -8.85
C TRP A 141 3.44 11.13 -9.75
N LYS A 142 4.77 11.03 -9.87
CA LYS A 142 5.60 11.98 -10.65
C LYS A 142 5.71 11.65 -12.14
N ARG A 143 5.49 10.40 -12.54
CA ARG A 143 5.53 9.99 -13.96
C ARG A 143 4.19 9.38 -14.36
N SER A 144 3.46 10.07 -15.22
CA SER A 144 2.34 9.47 -15.96
C SER A 144 2.90 8.52 -17.02
N SER A 145 2.33 7.33 -17.12
CA SER A 145 2.51 6.44 -18.26
C SER A 145 1.37 6.65 -19.26
N GLU A 146 1.51 6.16 -20.49
CA GLU A 146 0.41 6.14 -21.46
C GLU A 146 -0.58 4.99 -21.21
N LEU A 147 -0.29 4.11 -20.23
CA LEU A 147 -1.11 2.96 -19.91
C LEU A 147 -2.45 3.39 -19.33
N ASP A 148 -3.52 2.90 -19.96
CA ASP A 148 -4.87 3.04 -19.45
C ASP A 148 -5.06 2.20 -18.17
N LEU A 149 -5.79 2.75 -17.20
CA LEU A 149 -6.07 2.07 -15.94
C LEU A 149 -6.79 0.73 -16.16
N PHE A 150 -7.80 0.70 -17.03
CA PHE A 150 -8.61 -0.52 -17.19
C PHE A 150 -7.84 -1.60 -17.95
N ASP A 151 -7.12 -1.22 -19.01
CA ASP A 151 -6.26 -2.15 -19.75
C ASP A 151 -5.14 -2.70 -18.86
N PHE A 152 -4.56 -1.83 -18.02
CA PHE A 152 -3.56 -2.24 -17.04
C PHE A 152 -4.11 -3.28 -16.06
N LEU A 153 -5.29 -3.03 -15.47
CA LEU A 153 -5.92 -3.97 -14.54
C LEU A 153 -6.30 -5.29 -15.23
N ALA A 154 -6.91 -5.23 -16.43
CA ALA A 154 -7.34 -6.40 -17.18
C ALA A 154 -6.18 -7.38 -17.41
N ALA A 155 -5.01 -6.87 -17.80
CA ALA A 155 -3.82 -7.69 -18.05
C ALA A 155 -3.33 -8.50 -16.82
N PHE A 156 -3.62 -8.05 -15.59
CA PHE A 156 -3.32 -8.81 -14.36
C PHE A 156 -4.47 -9.70 -13.92
N VAL A 157 -5.72 -9.26 -14.12
CA VAL A 157 -6.92 -10.06 -13.81
C VAL A 157 -6.95 -11.34 -14.64
N GLU A 158 -6.63 -11.27 -15.93
CA GLU A 158 -6.49 -12.44 -16.81
C GLU A 158 -5.46 -13.46 -16.30
N LYS A 159 -4.51 -13.00 -15.47
CA LYS A 159 -3.44 -13.80 -14.88
C LYS A 159 -3.69 -14.18 -13.42
N GLY A 160 -4.93 -14.02 -12.96
CA GLY A 160 -5.40 -14.50 -11.66
C GLY A 160 -5.27 -13.50 -10.50
N LEU A 161 -4.97 -12.22 -10.78
CA LEU A 161 -5.03 -11.18 -9.75
C LEU A 161 -6.43 -11.10 -9.13
N ARG A 162 -6.49 -11.03 -7.80
CA ARG A 162 -7.77 -10.94 -7.04
C ARG A 162 -8.00 -9.58 -6.38
N TYR A 163 -6.93 -8.87 -6.04
CA TYR A 163 -7.02 -7.62 -5.30
C TYR A 163 -6.24 -6.52 -6.00
N ALA A 164 -6.88 -5.36 -6.15
CA ALA A 164 -6.24 -4.13 -6.56
C ALA A 164 -6.70 -2.98 -5.65
N VAL A 165 -5.79 -2.07 -5.35
CA VAL A 165 -6.10 -0.77 -4.74
C VAL A 165 -5.90 0.27 -5.83
N VAL A 166 -6.97 0.99 -6.14
CA VAL A 166 -7.01 2.00 -7.19
C VAL A 166 -7.18 3.36 -6.55
N THR A 167 -6.23 4.26 -6.78
CA THR A 167 -6.25 5.62 -6.22
C THR A 167 -6.39 6.63 -7.34
N ASP A 168 -7.46 7.44 -7.31
CA ASP A 168 -7.56 8.64 -8.15
C ASP A 168 -6.75 9.76 -7.50
N ILE A 169 -5.55 9.99 -8.02
CA ILE A 169 -4.60 10.97 -7.50
C ILE A 169 -5.19 12.39 -7.53
N ALA A 170 -6.11 12.69 -8.45
CA ALA A 170 -6.69 14.03 -8.55
C ALA A 170 -7.62 14.36 -7.37
N ARG A 171 -8.10 13.34 -6.65
CA ARG A 171 -9.03 13.47 -5.52
C ARG A 171 -8.39 13.21 -4.17
N ASP A 172 -7.19 12.63 -4.15
CA ASP A 172 -6.57 12.22 -2.90
C ASP A 172 -6.08 13.40 -2.05
N GLY A 173 -6.41 13.35 -0.76
CA GLY A 173 -6.05 14.37 0.21
C GLY A 173 -6.76 15.73 0.08
N LEU A 174 -7.73 15.89 -0.83
CA LEU A 174 -8.57 17.09 -0.97
C LEU A 174 -9.69 17.19 0.09
#